data_AF-A0A923EX65-F1
#
_entry.id   AF-A0A923EX65-F1
#
_cell.length_a   1.000
_cell.length_b   1.000
_cell.length_c   1.000
_cell.angle_alpha   90.00
_cell.angle_beta   90.00
_cell.angle_gamma   90.00
#
_symmetry.space_group_name_H-M   'P 1'
#
loop_
_entity.id
_entity.type
_entity.pdbx_description
1 polymer ?
#
loop_
_entity_poly.entity_id
_entity_poly.type
_entity_poly.pdbx_seq_one_letter_code
_entity_poly.pdbx_strand_id
1 'polypeptide(L)' 'MDGRASVIRLEIRLDGESPVGCARDEQGRSRDFAGWMGLVATIDGLLAAAPPASPPEERSGP' A
#
# COMPACT_ATOMS: atom_id res chain seq x y z
N MET A 1 -5.62 -2.93 20.08
CA MET A 1 -5.52 -2.15 18.83
C MET A 1 -5.73 -3.14 17.71
N ASP A 2 -6.90 -3.13 17.09
CA ASP A 2 -7.14 -3.93 15.91
C ASP A 2 -6.34 -3.31 14.76
N GLY A 3 -5.24 -3.96 14.41
CA GLY A 3 -4.39 -3.55 13.30
C GLY A 3 -5.09 -3.88 11.98
N ARG A 4 -5.18 -2.92 11.08
CA ARG A 4 -5.72 -3.16 9.74
C ARG A 4 -4.65 -3.73 8.82
N ALA A 5 -4.92 -4.89 8.23
CA ALA A 5 -4.13 -5.40 7.12
C ALA A 5 -4.41 -4.60 5.83
N SER A 6 -3.35 -4.25 5.09
CA SER A 6 -3.44 -3.62 3.77
C SER A 6 -2.44 -4.29 2.82
N VAL A 7 -2.86 -4.59 1.59
CA VAL A 7 -1.97 -5.13 0.56
C VAL A 7 -1.56 -4.01 -0.38
N ILE A 8 -0.25 -3.85 -0.58
CA ILE A 8 0.33 -2.91 -1.55
C ILE A 8 1.22 -3.72 -2.48
N ARG A 9 0.94 -3.64 -3.78
CA ARG A 9 1.83 -4.19 -4.81
C ARG A 9 2.87 -3.14 -5.17
N LEU A 10 4.14 -3.51 -5.02
CA LEU A 10 5.28 -2.65 -5.28
C LEU A 10 6.06 -3.13 -6.49
N GLU A 11 6.17 -2.28 -7.51
CA GLU A 11 7.06 -2.46 -8.65
C GLU A 11 8.23 -1.48 -8.47
N ILE A 12 9.44 -1.99 -8.28
CA ILE A 12 10.61 -1.19 -7.91
C ILE A 12 11.81 -1.55 -8.79
N ARG A 13 12.53 -0.52 -9.20
CA ARG A 13 13.83 -0.59 -9.86
C ARG A 13 14.80 0.33 -9.14
N LEU A 14 16.08 -0.02 -9.16
CA LEU A 14 17.13 0.86 -8.64
C LEU A 14 17.73 1.64 -9.80
N ASP A 15 17.76 2.97 -9.66
CA ASP A 15 18.52 3.90 -10.50
C ASP A 15 19.68 4.44 -9.67
N GLY A 16 20.85 3.82 -9.83
CA GLY A 16 21.95 3.95 -8.88
C GLY A 16 21.56 3.41 -7.50
N GLU A 17 21.59 4.29 -6.48
CA GLU A 17 21.18 3.98 -5.10
C GLU A 17 19.74 4.44 -4.79
N SER A 18 19.06 5.06 -5.75
CA SER A 18 17.72 5.60 -5.56
C SER A 18 16.66 4.65 -6.13
N PRO A 19 15.63 4.30 -5.35
CA PRO A 19 14.53 3.49 -5.85
C PRO A 19 13.59 4.34 -6.71
N VAL A 20 13.17 3.80 -7.84
CA VAL A 20 12.15 4.38 -8.71
C VAL A 20 11.13 3.31 -9.05
N GLY A 21 9.86 3.69 -9.17
CA GLY A 21 8.84 2.70 -9.46
C GLY A 21 7.42 3.17 -9.18
N CYS A 22 6.54 2.19 -9.02
CA CYS A 22 5.11 2.40 -8.85
C CYS A 22 4.60 1.51 -7.71
N ALA A 23 3.76 2.07 -6.86
CA ALA A 23 3.03 1.33 -5.83
C ALA A 23 1.53 1.38 -6.14
N ARG A 24 0.84 0.25 -5.92
CA ARG A 24 -0.60 0.11 -6.19
C ARG A 24 -1.32 -0.56 -5.03
N ASP A 25 -2.47 -0.03 -4.65
CA ASP A 25 -3.34 -0.66 -3.65
C ASP A 25 -4.32 -1.68 -4.26
N GLU A 26 -5.12 -2.33 -3.40
CA GLU A 26 -6.13 -3.32 -3.80
C GLU A 26 -7.29 -2.74 -4.64
N GLN A 27 -7.52 -1.42 -4.58
CA GLN A 27 -8.50 -0.74 -5.44
C GLN A 27 -7.92 -0.38 -6.81
N GLY A 28 -6.66 -0.73 -7.07
CA GLY A 28 -5.97 -0.40 -8.31
C GLY A 28 -5.46 1.03 -8.38
N ARG A 29 -5.50 1.80 -7.27
CA ARG A 29 -4.94 3.16 -7.24
C ARG A 29 -3.44 3.07 -7.23
N SER A 30 -2.81 3.55 -8.29
CA SER A 30 -1.36 3.54 -8.48
C SER A 30 -0.76 4.92 -8.24
N ARG A 31 0.46 4.94 -7.68
CA ARG A 31 1.27 6.15 -7.51
C ARG A 31 2.73 5.84 -7.83
N ASP A 32 3.32 6.70 -8.64
CA ASP A 32 4.75 6.64 -8.96
C ASP A 32 5.57 7.31 -7.86
N PHE A 33 6.79 6.82 -7.66
CA PHE A 33 7.74 7.38 -6.71
C PHE A 33 9.16 7.40 -7.27
N ALA A 34 9.97 8.31 -6.74
CA ALA A 34 11.40 8.37 -6.96
C ALA A 34 12.12 8.73 -5.65
N GLY A 35 13.24 8.05 -5.39
CA GLY A 35 13.99 8.15 -4.15
C GLY A 35 13.30 7.52 -2.94
N TRP A 36 14.06 7.32 -1.87
CA TRP A 36 13.57 6.69 -0.63
C TRP A 36 12.44 7.48 0.02
N MET A 37 12.56 8.82 0.06
CA MET A 37 11.50 9.68 0.59
C MET A 37 10.21 9.60 -0.21
N GLY A 38 10.31 9.54 -1.55
CA GLY A 38 9.14 9.37 -2.42
C GLY A 38 8.44 8.03 -2.20
N LEU A 39 9.22 6.96 -2.01
CA LEU A 39 8.68 5.63 -1.69
C LEU A 39 7.89 5.63 -0.38
N VAL A 40 8.48 6.17 0.70
CA VAL A 40 7.82 6.23 2.01
C VAL A 40 6.55 7.07 1.96
N ALA A 41 6.61 8.26 1.37
CA ALA A 41 5.43 9.14 1.23
C ALA A 41 4.32 8.48 0.39
N THR A 42 4.70 7.70 -0.63
CA THR A 42 3.75 6.98 -1.46
C THR A 42 3.04 5.87 -0.69
N ILE A 43 3.79 5.06 0.05
CA ILE A 43 3.22 3.99 0.88
C ILE A 43 2.30 4.57 1.95
N ASP A 44 2.76 5.61 2.67
CA ASP A 44 1.95 6.30 3.69
C ASP A 44 0.64 6.83 3.12
N GLY A 45 0.69 7.48 1.97
CA GLY A 45 -0.50 7.97 1.28
C GLY A 45 -1.47 6.88 0.84
N LEU A 46 -0.97 5.70 0.42
CA LEU A 46 -1.81 4.56 0.06
C LEU A 46 -2.47 3.92 1.30
N LEU A 47 -1.73 3.81 2.40
CA LEU A 47 -2.27 3.31 3.67
C LEU A 47 -3.34 4.25 4.24
N ALA A 48 -3.13 5.56 4.17
CA ALA A 48 -4.11 6.56 4.61
C ALA A 48 -5.37 6.58 3.74
N ALA A 49 -5.25 6.24 2.45
CA ALA A 49 -6.36 6.26 1.51
C ALA A 49 -7.22 4.98 1.53
N ALA A 50 -6.79 3.92 2.22
CA ALA A 50 -7.48 2.64 2.20
C ALA A 50 -8.85 2.75 2.93
N PRO A 51 -9.98 2.33 2.32
CA PRO A 51 -11.33 2.44 2.90
C PRO A 51 -11.47 1.48 4.07
N PRO A 52 -12.05 1.84 5.23
CA PRO A 52 -11.99 1.03 6.46
C PRO A 52 -12.24 -0.45 6.18
N ALA A 53 -11.35 -1.31 6.67
CA ALA A 53 -11.52 -2.75 6.50
C ALA A 53 -12.89 -3.12 7.09
N SER A 54 -13.76 -3.71 6.27
CA SER A 54 -14.93 -4.39 6.80
C SER A 54 -14.45 -5.37 7.87
N PRO A 55 -15.06 -5.40 9.06
CA PRO A 55 -14.67 -6.34 10.11
C PRO A 55 -14.67 -7.75 9.51
N PRO A 56 -13.77 -8.63 9.99
CA PRO A 56 -13.78 -10.01 9.53
C PRO A 56 -15.21 -10.52 9.69
N GLU A 57 -15.83 -10.96 8.58
CA GLU A 57 -17.07 -11.72 8.65
C GLU A 57 -16.80 -12.84 9.64
N GLU A 58 -17.36 -12.71 10.85
CA GLU A 58 -17.52 -13.82 11.74
C GLU A 58 -18.15 -14.89 10.87
N ARG A 59 -17.40 -15.96 10.61
CA ARG A 59 -17.92 -17.21 10.07
C ARG A 59 -19.01 -17.66 11.04
N SER A 60 -20.20 -17.11 10.85
CA SER A 60 -21.42 -17.60 11.44
C SER A 60 -21.73 -18.89 10.72
N GLY A 61 -21.39 -19.97 11.40
CA GLY A 61 -22.21 -21.17 11.42
C GLY A 61 -21.43 -22.47 11.28
N PRO A 62 -22.05 -23.61 11.66
CA PRO A 62 -23.25 -23.79 12.48
C PRO A 62 -22.95 -24.19 13.94
#